data_AF-A0AAV0Y9C8-F1
#
_entry.id   AF-A0AAV0Y9C8-F1
#
_cell.length_a   1.000
_cell.length_b   1.000
_cell.length_c   1.000
_cell.angle_alpha   90.00
_cell.angle_beta   90.00
_cell.angle_gamma   90.00
#
_symmetry.space_group_name_H-M   'P 1'
#
loop_
_entity.id
_entity.type
_entity.pdbx_description
1 polymer ?
#
loop_
_entity_poly.entity_id
_entity_poly.type
_entity_poly.pdbx_seq_one_letter_code
_entity_poly.pdbx_strand_id
1 'polypeptide(L)'
;MRCSVLTEREDLLVGRQNYLYDVRKFREEGRTVYYLDEICLNTGDHVDRLWVDKSIKSKYDAFTRGLTIGATNSTRKGQRLIVLHIGSHGGFLEGGLLCFLSKKNSSDYHHEMNGDKFREWFESITPHLEQNSAIVMDNAPYHSVRQKKYQRLPQKRTTFCHG
;
A
#
# COMPACT_ATOMS: atom_id res chain seq x y z
N MET A 1 14.47 15.54 -35.91
CA MET A 1 13.63 15.13 -34.75
C MET A 1 13.35 13.63 -34.88
N ARG A 2 13.83 12.80 -33.96
CA ARG A 2 13.41 11.39 -33.87
C ARG A 2 12.15 11.36 -32.99
N CYS A 3 11.01 11.04 -33.59
CA CYS A 3 9.81 10.72 -32.85
C CYS A 3 9.95 9.26 -32.38
N SER A 4 10.39 9.05 -31.14
CA SER A 4 10.33 7.74 -30.53
C SER A 4 8.86 7.46 -30.19
N VAL A 5 8.19 6.70 -31.05
CA VAL A 5 6.88 6.12 -30.71
C VAL A 5 7.14 5.16 -29.56
N LEU A 6 6.64 5.48 -28.37
CA LEU A 6 6.70 4.60 -27.21
C LEU A 6 5.71 3.45 -27.44
N THR A 7 6.14 2.41 -28.15
CA THR A 7 5.39 1.15 -28.24
C THR A 7 5.56 0.38 -26.93
N GLU A 8 4.44 -0.07 -26.36
CA GLU A 8 4.44 -0.95 -25.19
C GLU A 8 5.25 -2.23 -25.49
N ARG A 9 5.91 -2.78 -24.47
CA ARG A 9 6.68 -4.01 -24.65
C ARG A 9 5.73 -5.20 -24.81
N GLU A 10 6.05 -6.10 -25.72
CA GLU A 10 5.24 -7.29 -26.03
C GLU A 10 4.96 -8.16 -24.79
N ASP A 11 5.94 -8.28 -23.89
CA ASP A 11 5.77 -9.06 -22.66
C ASP A 11 4.76 -8.45 -21.68
N LEU A 12 4.66 -7.12 -21.64
CA LEU A 12 3.63 -6.43 -20.85
C LEU A 12 2.24 -6.63 -21.47
N LEU A 13 2.13 -6.58 -22.79
CA LEU A 13 0.87 -6.85 -23.51
C LEU A 13 0.37 -8.27 -23.21
N VAL A 14 1.25 -9.26 -23.34
CA VAL A 14 0.92 -10.66 -23.02
C VAL A 14 0.55 -10.81 -21.54
N GLY A 15 1.29 -10.18 -20.63
CA GLY A 15 0.97 -10.18 -19.19
C GLY A 15 -0.43 -9.65 -18.90
N ARG A 16 -0.78 -8.50 -19.48
CA ARG A 16 -2.11 -7.89 -19.34
C ARG A 16 -3.22 -8.76 -19.94
N GLN A 17 -2.98 -9.38 -21.09
CA GLN A 17 -3.95 -10.30 -21.70
C GLN A 17 -4.18 -11.53 -20.81
N ASN A 18 -3.12 -12.15 -20.32
CA ASN A 18 -3.21 -13.31 -19.42
C ASN A 18 -3.95 -12.97 -18.14
N TYR A 19 -3.65 -11.82 -17.53
CA TYR A 19 -4.38 -11.32 -16.36
C TYR A 19 -5.89 -11.23 -16.62
N LEU A 20 -6.30 -10.65 -17.76
CA LEU A 20 -7.72 -10.54 -18.11
C LEU A 20 -8.37 -11.90 -18.34
N TYR A 21 -7.66 -12.85 -18.98
CA TYR A 21 -8.14 -14.21 -19.17
C TYR A 21 -8.33 -14.94 -17.84
N ASP A 22 -7.36 -14.84 -16.92
CA ASP A 22 -7.43 -15.49 -15.61
C ASP A 22 -8.58 -14.93 -14.75
N VAL A 23 -8.69 -13.60 -14.67
CA VAL A 23 -9.79 -12.95 -13.92
C VAL A 23 -11.15 -13.34 -14.50
N ARG A 24 -11.28 -13.39 -15.83
CA ARG A 24 -12.50 -13.83 -16.49
C ARG A 24 -12.81 -15.29 -16.15
N LYS A 25 -11.83 -16.17 -16.26
CA LYS A 25 -11.97 -17.59 -15.94
C LYS A 25 -12.41 -17.80 -14.49
N PHE A 26 -11.80 -17.10 -13.52
CA PHE A 26 -12.21 -17.23 -12.12
C PHE A 26 -13.65 -16.81 -11.88
N ARG A 27 -14.10 -15.75 -12.57
CA ARG A 27 -15.50 -15.31 -12.51
C ARG A 27 -16.44 -16.34 -13.14
N GLU A 28 -16.06 -16.94 -14.28
CA GLU A 28 -16.83 -18.00 -14.94
C GLU A 28 -16.91 -19.29 -14.08
N GLU A 29 -15.86 -19.58 -13.31
CA GLU A 29 -15.82 -20.68 -12.32
C GLU A 29 -16.63 -20.37 -11.04
N GLY A 30 -17.24 -19.19 -10.92
CA GLY A 30 -17.99 -18.77 -9.73
C GLY A 30 -17.10 -18.49 -8.52
N ARG A 31 -15.81 -18.22 -8.73
CA ARG A 31 -14.85 -17.97 -7.65
C ARG A 31 -14.88 -16.51 -7.24
N THR A 32 -14.88 -16.26 -5.94
CA THR A 32 -14.72 -14.90 -5.42
C THR A 32 -13.30 -14.42 -5.67
N VAL A 33 -13.20 -13.29 -6.38
CA VAL A 33 -11.93 -12.62 -6.65
C VAL A 33 -11.74 -11.50 -5.64
N TYR A 34 -10.70 -11.63 -4.82
CA TYR A 34 -10.26 -10.61 -3.90
C TYR A 34 -9.14 -9.77 -4.53
N TYR A 35 -9.19 -8.47 -4.29
CA TYR A 35 -8.18 -7.50 -4.71
C TYR A 35 -7.58 -6.88 -3.45
N LEU A 36 -6.25 -6.84 -3.39
CA LEU A 36 -5.53 -6.11 -2.34
C LEU A 36 -4.61 -5.08 -2.98
N ASP A 37 -4.41 -3.97 -2.26
CA ASP A 37 -3.49 -2.92 -2.65
C ASP A 37 -2.99 -2.16 -1.42
N GLU A 38 -1.84 -1.49 -1.56
CA GLU A 38 -1.24 -0.63 -0.55
C GLU A 38 -1.27 0.84 -0.97
N ILE A 39 -1.81 1.70 -0.10
CA ILE A 39 -1.70 3.14 -0.25
C ILE A 39 -0.82 3.76 0.84
N CYS A 40 0.07 4.65 0.42
CA CYS A 40 0.98 5.40 1.28
C CYS A 40 0.69 6.89 1.24
N LEU A 41 0.12 7.41 2.32
CA LEU A 41 -0.22 8.82 2.44
C LEU A 41 0.87 9.56 3.22
N ASN A 42 1.37 10.67 2.69
CA ASN A 42 2.30 11.51 3.43
C ASN A 42 1.51 12.36 4.44
N THR A 43 1.84 12.28 5.73
CA THR A 43 1.17 13.09 6.78
C THR A 43 1.55 14.58 6.76
N GLY A 44 2.30 15.02 5.74
CA GLY A 44 2.66 16.42 5.48
C GLY A 44 1.90 17.08 4.34
N ASP A 45 1.04 16.36 3.60
CA ASP A 45 0.26 16.90 2.48
C ASP A 45 -1.02 17.64 2.94
N HIS A 46 -0.96 18.31 4.09
CA HIS A 46 -1.97 19.29 4.46
C HIS A 46 -1.48 20.66 3.98
N VAL A 47 -2.35 21.41 3.27
CA VAL A 47 -2.20 22.86 3.19
C VAL A 47 -2.46 23.37 4.60
N ASP A 48 -1.39 23.51 5.36
CA ASP A 48 -1.38 24.20 6.63
C ASP A 48 -1.94 25.60 6.38
N ARG A 49 -3.25 25.80 6.62
CA ARG A 49 -3.82 27.12 6.87
C ARG A 49 -3.36 27.54 8.27
N LEU A 50 -2.06 27.69 8.42
CA LEU A 50 -1.47 28.28 9.60
C LEU A 50 -1.91 29.74 9.59
N TRP A 51 -2.61 30.13 10.65
CA TRP A 51 -2.86 31.54 10.94
C TRP A 51 -1.52 32.21 11.19
N VAL A 52 -0.96 32.81 10.13
CA VAL A 52 0.17 33.71 10.27
C VAL A 52 -0.37 34.99 10.88
N ASP A 53 -0.09 35.20 12.17
CA ASP A 53 -0.33 36.49 12.80
C ASP A 53 0.53 37.55 12.11
N LYS A 54 -0.11 38.45 11.36
CA LYS A 54 0.55 39.54 10.62
C LYS A 54 1.12 40.61 11.55
N SER A 55 0.87 40.55 12.86
CA SER A 55 1.39 41.50 13.84
C SER A 55 2.85 41.23 14.23
N ILE A 56 3.35 40.01 14.00
CA ILE A 56 4.70 39.59 14.36
C ILE A 56 5.66 39.93 13.22
N LYS A 57 6.54 40.90 13.44
CA LYS A 57 7.47 41.38 12.39
C LYS A 57 8.77 40.59 12.31
N SER A 58 9.15 39.85 13.36
CA SER A 58 10.37 39.04 13.38
C SER A 58 10.39 37.97 14.48
N LYS A 59 11.33 37.02 14.40
CA LYS A 59 11.61 36.03 15.45
C LYS A 59 11.95 36.64 16.81
N TYR A 60 12.63 37.78 16.79
CA TYR A 60 13.02 38.49 18.01
C TYR A 60 11.82 39.15 18.70
N ASP A 61 10.88 39.71 17.92
CA ASP A 61 9.66 40.39 18.41
C ASP A 61 8.69 39.40 19.08
N ALA A 62 8.60 38.17 18.57
CA ALA A 62 7.81 37.12 19.23
C ALA A 62 8.43 36.64 20.54
N PHE A 63 9.76 36.44 20.57
CA PHE A 63 10.50 36.02 21.77
C PHE A 63 10.38 37.06 22.90
N THR A 64 10.52 38.36 22.57
CA THR A 64 10.39 39.44 23.56
C THR A 64 8.97 39.61 24.10
N ARG A 65 7.94 39.20 23.35
CA ARG A 65 6.54 39.24 23.79
C ARG A 65 6.07 37.95 24.47
N GLY A 66 6.96 36.97 24.66
CA GLY A 66 6.60 35.66 25.21
C GLY A 66 5.64 34.86 24.32
N LEU A 67 5.54 35.23 23.04
CA LEU A 67 4.71 34.55 22.05
C LEU A 67 5.54 33.47 21.38
N THR A 68 5.07 32.22 21.42
CA THR A 68 5.60 31.18 20.54
C THR A 68 5.18 31.54 19.13
N ILE A 69 6.13 31.83 18.23
CA ILE A 69 5.83 31.80 16.80
C ILE A 69 5.32 30.40 16.54
N GLY A 70 4.04 30.31 16.14
CA GLY A 70 3.35 29.05 15.85
C GLY A 70 4.31 28.10 15.15
N ALA A 71 4.30 26.85 15.62
CA ALA A 71 5.21 25.76 15.28
C ALA A 71 6.15 26.12 14.14
N THR A 72 7.45 26.30 14.44
CA THR A 72 8.50 26.30 13.41
C THR A 72 8.08 25.28 12.39
N ASN A 73 7.84 25.69 11.14
CA ASN A 73 7.46 24.80 10.05
C ASN A 73 8.33 23.57 10.20
N SER A 74 7.80 22.53 10.84
CA SER A 74 8.46 21.27 10.85
C SER A 74 8.15 20.91 9.43
N THR A 75 9.15 21.06 8.58
CA THR A 75 9.30 20.25 7.39
C THR A 75 9.15 18.82 7.89
N ARG A 76 7.91 18.37 8.12
CA ARG A 76 7.56 17.08 8.70
C ARG A 76 7.67 16.08 7.56
N LYS A 77 8.85 16.07 6.93
CA LYS A 77 9.38 14.89 6.27
C LYS A 77 9.37 13.81 7.34
N GLY A 78 8.68 12.70 7.07
CA GLY A 78 9.02 11.46 7.75
C GLY A 78 7.96 10.85 8.65
N GLN A 79 6.67 11.03 8.34
CA GLN A 79 5.69 10.02 8.75
C GLN A 79 4.68 9.78 7.63
N ARG A 80 4.55 8.53 7.21
CA ARG A 80 3.57 8.10 6.19
C ARG A 80 2.52 7.23 6.85
N LEU A 81 1.26 7.39 6.49
CA LEU A 81 0.23 6.42 6.82
C LEU A 81 0.24 5.35 5.74
N ILE A 82 0.44 4.10 6.14
CA ILE A 82 0.44 2.94 5.26
C ILE A 82 -0.85 2.20 5.52
N VAL A 83 -1.63 2.01 4.47
CA VAL A 83 -2.92 1.32 4.51
C VAL A 83 -2.87 0.20 3.48
N LEU A 84 -3.05 -1.03 3.95
CA LEU A 84 -3.22 -2.24 3.15
C LEU A 84 -4.61 -2.79 3.46
N HIS A 85 -5.41 -3.06 2.44
CA HIS A 85 -6.71 -3.69 2.60
C HIS A 85 -6.98 -4.65 1.46
N ILE A 86 -7.73 -5.72 1.77
CA ILE A 86 -8.29 -6.65 0.80
C ILE A 86 -9.81 -6.54 0.73
N GLY A 87 -10.39 -6.65 -0.47
CA GLY A 87 -11.83 -6.67 -0.69
C GLY A 87 -12.24 -7.42 -1.95
N SER A 88 -13.51 -7.79 -2.06
CA SER A 88 -14.10 -8.46 -3.21
C SER A 88 -15.31 -7.69 -3.73
N HIS A 89 -16.09 -8.27 -4.66
CA HIS A 89 -17.37 -7.71 -5.07
C HIS A 89 -18.38 -7.59 -3.90
N GLY A 90 -18.18 -8.32 -2.80
CA GLY A 90 -19.00 -8.26 -1.59
C GLY A 90 -18.62 -7.15 -0.63
N GLY A 91 -17.56 -6.39 -0.93
CA GLY A 91 -17.01 -5.36 -0.06
C GLY A 91 -15.68 -5.76 0.57
N PHE A 92 -15.27 -5.01 1.58
CA PHE A 92 -14.03 -5.24 2.31
C PHE A 92 -14.12 -6.48 3.20
N LEU A 93 -13.05 -7.27 3.24
CA LEU A 93 -12.96 -8.42 4.16
C LEU A 93 -12.86 -7.92 5.59
N GLU A 94 -13.75 -8.38 6.47
CA GLU A 94 -13.68 -8.06 7.89
C GLU A 94 -12.34 -8.53 8.49
N GLY A 95 -11.68 -7.65 9.25
CA GLY A 95 -10.32 -7.91 9.76
C GLY A 95 -9.21 -7.80 8.69
N GLY A 96 -9.54 -7.44 7.45
CA GLY A 96 -8.60 -7.32 6.35
C GLY A 96 -7.76 -6.04 6.32
N LEU A 97 -8.05 -5.07 7.17
CA LEU A 97 -7.34 -3.78 7.22
C LEU A 97 -6.05 -3.88 8.03
N LEU A 98 -4.92 -3.61 7.38
CA LEU A 98 -3.66 -3.28 8.05
C LEU A 98 -3.38 -1.79 7.87
N CYS A 99 -3.32 -1.05 8.97
CA CYS A 99 -3.11 0.39 8.96
C CYS A 99 -2.07 0.77 10.01
N PHE A 100 -0.95 1.37 9.61
CA PHE A 100 0.09 1.80 10.54
C PHE A 100 0.84 3.04 10.04
N LEU A 101 1.38 3.80 10.99
CA LEU A 101 2.24 4.94 10.68
C LEU A 101 3.69 4.49 10.52
N SER A 102 4.38 5.11 9.58
CA SER A 102 5.80 4.89 9.38
C SER A 102 6.60 5.47 10.56
N LYS A 103 7.71 4.83 10.92
CA LYS A 103 8.63 5.28 11.98
C LYS A 103 9.28 6.60 11.54
N LYS A 104 9.39 7.55 12.49
CA LYS A 104 10.12 8.80 12.28
C LYS A 104 11.57 8.48 11.91
N ASN A 105 12.07 9.10 10.83
CA ASN A 105 13.44 9.04 10.30
C ASN A 105 13.79 7.92 9.31
N SER A 106 12.85 7.08 8.86
CA SER A 106 13.13 6.25 7.68
C SER A 106 12.84 7.04 6.40
N SER A 107 13.88 7.38 5.61
CA SER A 107 13.67 7.90 4.26
C SER A 107 13.19 6.81 3.30
N ASP A 108 13.34 5.54 3.68
CA ASP A 108 13.03 4.38 2.88
C ASP A 108 11.78 3.68 3.42
N TYR A 109 10.69 3.87 2.69
CA TYR A 109 9.40 3.24 2.96
C TYR A 109 9.44 1.72 2.76
N HIS A 110 10.31 1.21 1.88
CA HIS A 110 10.42 -0.22 1.60
C HIS A 110 10.94 -1.03 2.79
N HIS A 111 11.51 -0.38 3.80
CA HIS A 111 11.89 -1.04 5.05
C HIS A 111 10.71 -1.27 6.00
N GLU A 112 9.63 -0.48 5.86
CA GLU A 112 8.52 -0.46 6.81
C GLU A 112 7.36 -1.35 6.42
N MET A 113 6.96 -1.35 5.15
CA MET A 113 6.17 -2.44 4.58
C MET A 113 7.16 -3.46 4.02
N ASN A 114 7.33 -4.57 4.71
CA ASN A 114 8.29 -5.62 4.34
C ASN A 114 7.59 -6.97 4.26
N GLY A 115 8.28 -7.97 3.69
CA GLY A 115 7.69 -9.27 3.43
C GLY A 115 7.25 -10.03 4.68
N ASP A 116 7.87 -9.77 5.85
CA ASP A 116 7.43 -10.39 7.11
C ASP A 116 6.11 -9.81 7.60
N LYS A 117 5.95 -8.48 7.59
CA LYS A 117 4.67 -7.84 7.94
C LYS A 117 3.57 -8.21 6.97
N PHE A 118 3.87 -8.21 5.67
CA PHE A 118 2.91 -8.64 4.66
C PHE A 118 2.49 -10.09 4.90
N ARG A 119 3.44 -11.00 5.19
CA ARG A 119 3.15 -12.40 5.51
C ARG A 119 2.27 -12.53 6.74
N GLU A 120 2.63 -11.89 7.85
CA GLU A 120 1.85 -11.97 9.10
C GLU A 120 0.41 -11.50 8.89
N TRP A 121 0.22 -10.38 8.16
CA TRP A 121 -1.10 -9.92 7.77
C TRP A 121 -1.81 -10.91 6.86
N PHE A 122 -1.13 -11.43 5.83
CA PHE A 122 -1.71 -12.36 4.87
C PHE A 122 -2.16 -13.67 5.54
N GLU A 123 -1.36 -14.19 6.47
CA GLU A 123 -1.70 -15.36 7.29
C GLU A 123 -2.93 -15.08 8.19
N SER A 124 -3.06 -13.86 8.71
CA SER A 124 -4.21 -13.48 9.54
C SER A 124 -5.54 -13.42 8.77
N ILE A 125 -5.51 -13.02 7.48
CA ILE A 125 -6.72 -12.94 6.65
C ILE A 125 -7.09 -14.26 5.98
N THR A 126 -6.11 -15.15 5.76
CA THR A 126 -6.30 -16.42 5.03
C THR A 126 -7.44 -17.30 5.56
N PRO A 127 -7.66 -17.42 6.89
CA PRO A 127 -8.79 -18.17 7.43
C PRO A 127 -10.16 -17.61 7.01
N HIS A 128 -10.26 -16.29 6.84
CA HIS A 128 -11.49 -15.55 6.55
C HIS A 128 -11.85 -15.53 5.06
N LEU A 129 -10.92 -15.92 4.18
CA LEU A 129 -11.18 -15.99 2.75
C LEU A 129 -12.11 -17.15 2.40
N GLU A 130 -12.99 -16.88 1.44
CA GLU A 130 -13.85 -17.89 0.84
C GLU A 130 -13.04 -19.03 0.22
N GLN A 131 -13.57 -20.25 0.34
CA GLN A 131 -12.95 -21.43 -0.24
C GLN A 131 -12.92 -21.32 -1.76
N ASN A 132 -11.81 -21.75 -2.38
CA ASN A 132 -11.59 -21.66 -3.81
C ASN A 132 -11.64 -20.20 -4.34
N SER A 133 -11.36 -19.20 -3.51
CA SER A 133 -11.20 -17.81 -3.97
C SER A 133 -9.89 -17.61 -4.76
N ALA A 134 -9.81 -16.49 -5.47
CA ALA A 134 -8.60 -16.01 -6.13
C ALA A 134 -8.19 -14.67 -5.54
N ILE A 135 -6.87 -14.41 -5.45
CA ILE A 135 -6.34 -13.14 -4.96
C ILE A 135 -5.54 -12.48 -6.07
N VAL A 136 -5.85 -11.21 -6.31
CA VAL A 136 -5.18 -10.32 -7.25
C VAL A 136 -4.43 -9.25 -6.45
N MET A 137 -3.17 -9.08 -6.82
CA MET A 137 -2.20 -8.18 -6.18
C MET A 137 -1.16 -7.76 -7.23
N ASP A 138 -0.46 -6.65 -6.95
CA ASP A 138 0.65 -6.23 -7.80
C ASP A 138 1.86 -7.18 -7.66
N ASN A 139 2.91 -6.91 -8.45
CA ASN A 139 4.14 -7.69 -8.42
C ASN A 139 5.25 -6.99 -7.59
N ALA A 140 4.92 -6.43 -6.42
CA ALA A 140 5.93 -5.89 -5.53
C ALA A 140 6.86 -7.00 -4.97
N PRO A 141 8.19 -6.79 -4.91
CA PRO A 141 9.14 -7.84 -4.52
C PRO A 141 8.87 -8.48 -3.14
N TYR A 142 8.32 -7.73 -2.20
CA TYR A 142 8.02 -8.21 -0.84
C TYR A 142 6.81 -9.15 -0.77
N HIS A 143 5.99 -9.21 -1.81
CA HIS A 143 4.88 -10.16 -1.89
C HIS A 143 5.34 -11.61 -2.13
N SER A 144 6.53 -11.80 -2.72
CA SER A 144 7.01 -13.10 -3.21
C SER A 144 8.23 -13.62 -2.43
N VAL A 145 8.20 -13.52 -1.09
CA VAL A 145 9.30 -14.02 -0.24
C VAL A 145 9.27 -15.55 -0.15
N ARG A 146 10.20 -16.21 -0.83
CA ARG A 146 10.37 -17.67 -0.77
C ARG A 146 10.97 -18.11 0.57
N GLN A 147 10.25 -18.92 1.35
CA GLN A 147 10.84 -19.65 2.47
C GLN A 147 11.61 -20.88 2.00
N LYS A 148 12.71 -21.21 2.67
CA LYS A 148 13.32 -22.54 2.57
C LYS A 148 12.32 -23.57 3.10
N LYS A 149 12.02 -24.60 2.28
CA LYS A 149 11.03 -25.67 2.47
C LYS A 149 10.81 -26.09 3.93
N TYR A 150 9.56 -26.03 4.41
CA TYR A 150 9.07 -26.90 5.50
C TYR A 150 7.66 -27.44 5.22
N GLN A 151 7.34 -28.52 5.95
CA GLN A 151 6.39 -29.59 5.65
C GLN A 151 4.93 -29.14 5.44
N ARG A 152 4.24 -29.81 4.49
CA ARG A 152 2.88 -29.48 4.04
C ARG A 152 1.84 -29.73 5.15
N LEU A 153 1.23 -28.65 5.64
CA LEU A 153 -0.09 -28.69 6.30
C LEU A 153 -1.21 -28.74 5.24
N PRO A 154 -2.42 -29.23 5.55
CA PRO A 154 -3.54 -29.23 4.61
C PRO A 154 -3.92 -27.80 4.21
N GLN A 155 -3.61 -27.43 2.96
CA GLN A 155 -3.85 -26.10 2.41
C GLN A 155 -5.28 -25.99 1.85
N LYS A 156 -5.98 -24.89 2.16
CA LYS A 156 -7.07 -24.40 1.31
C LYS A 156 -6.46 -24.06 -0.06
N ARG A 157 -7.07 -24.52 -1.16
CA ARG A 157 -6.59 -24.25 -2.52
C ARG A 157 -6.97 -22.82 -2.90
N THR A 158 -6.03 -21.90 -2.77
CA THR A 158 -6.14 -20.52 -3.26
C THR A 158 -5.16 -20.32 -4.41
N THR A 159 -5.60 -19.74 -5.53
CA THR A 159 -4.70 -19.39 -6.65
C THR A 159 -4.34 -17.92 -6.60
N PHE A 160 -3.08 -17.63 -6.86
CA PHE A 160 -2.51 -16.29 -6.92
C PHE A 160 -2.32 -15.89 -8.39
N CYS A 161 -2.78 -14.70 -8.76
CA CYS A 161 -2.47 -14.08 -10.04
C CYS A 161 -1.74 -12.76 -9.80
N HIS A 162 -0.64 -12.57 -10.52
CA HIS A 162 0.16 -11.35 -10.47
C HIS A 162 -0.29 -10.44 -11.61
N GLY A 163 -0.58 -9.17 -11.29
CA GLY A 163 -0.91 -8.12 -12.27
C GLY A 163 0.30 -7.39 -12.83
#